data_AF-A0A0W8G547-F1
#
_entry.id   AF-A0A0W8G547-F1
#
_cell.length_a   1.000
_cell.length_b   1.000
_cell.length_c   1.000
_cell.angle_alpha   90.00
_cell.angle_beta   90.00
_cell.angle_gamma   90.00
#
_symmetry.space_group_name_H-M   'P 1'
#
loop_
_entity.id
_entity.type
_entity.pdbx_description
1 polymer ?
#
loop_
_entity_poly.entity_id
_entity_poly.type
_entity_poly.pdbx_seq_one_letter_code
_entity_poly.pdbx_strand_id
1 'polypeptide(L)' 'MSGRIRERLNELARDPFAAPNVKKLTSHPGYRLRVGDWRVIYLVQKDTVVIYVVDIAQRKEVYR' A
#
# COMPACT_ATOMS: atom_id res chain seq x y z
N MET A 1 16.53 5.79 -2.39
CA MET A 1 15.07 5.88 -2.17
C MET A 1 14.28 4.64 -2.63
N SER A 2 14.75 3.80 -3.57
CA SER A 2 14.00 2.62 -4.06
C SER A 2 13.98 1.40 -3.12
N GLY A 3 15.01 1.21 -2.28
CA GLY A 3 15.13 0.01 -1.42
C GLY A 3 14.01 -0.17 -0.39
N ARG A 4 13.54 0.95 0.21
CA ARG A 4 12.51 0.92 1.27
C ARG A 4 11.14 0.47 0.77
N ILE A 5 10.79 0.72 -0.49
CA ILE A 5 9.48 0.33 -1.02
C ILE A 5 9.45 -1.18 -1.26
N ARG A 6 10.51 -1.74 -1.86
CA ARG A 6 10.61 -3.19 -2.09
C ARG A 6 10.58 -3.97 -0.79
N GLU A 7 11.28 -3.50 0.24
CA GLU A 7 11.26 -4.11 1.57
C GLU A 7 9.84 -4.13 2.16
N ARG A 8 9.13 -3.00 2.11
CA ARG A 8 7.74 -2.92 2.59
C ARG A 8 6.76 -3.76 1.76
N LEU A 9 6.98 -3.90 0.46
CA LEU A 9 6.17 -4.80 -0.38
C LEU A 9 6.42 -6.27 -0.04
N ASN A 10 7.67 -6.65 0.27
CA ASN A 10 8.00 -8.00 0.72
C ASN A 10 7.38 -8.32 2.08
N GLU A 11 7.38 -7.36 3.01
CA GLU A 11 6.66 -7.47 4.29
C GLU A 11 5.16 -7.66 4.05
N LEU A 12 4.57 -6.83 3.19
CA LEU A 12 3.15 -6.89 2.85
C LEU A 12 2.75 -8.21 2.18
N ALA A 13 3.64 -8.79 1.37
CA ALA A 13 3.41 -10.08 0.73
C ALA A 13 3.42 -11.25 1.73
N ARG A 14 4.14 -11.13 2.86
CA ARG A 14 4.16 -12.13 3.93
C ARG A 14 2.94 -12.01 4.83
N ASP A 15 2.61 -10.79 5.21
CA ASP A 15 1.42 -10.50 6.01
C ASP A 15 0.80 -9.16 5.56
N PRO A 16 -0.33 -9.22 4.84
CA PRO A 16 -1.00 -8.03 4.32
C PRO A 16 -1.60 -7.12 5.39
N PHE A 17 -1.69 -7.56 6.65
CA PHE A 17 -2.38 -6.84 7.72
C PHE A 17 -1.44 -6.40 8.85
N ALA A 18 -0.26 -7.00 8.98
CA ALA A 18 0.67 -6.71 10.08
C ALA A 18 1.36 -5.34 9.99
N ALA A 19 1.39 -4.69 8.84
CA ALA A 19 2.12 -3.43 8.71
C ALA A 19 1.40 -2.28 9.45
N PRO A 20 2.07 -1.55 10.36
CA PRO A 20 1.45 -0.56 11.24
C PRO A 20 0.87 0.66 10.50
N ASN A 21 1.25 0.84 9.24
CA ASN A 21 0.80 1.94 8.38
C ASN A 21 -0.26 1.50 7.37
N VAL A 22 -0.86 0.32 7.57
CA VAL A 22 -2.00 -0.17 6.82
C VAL A 22 -3.29 0.39 7.42
N LYS A 23 -4.17 0.93 6.56
CA LYS A 23 -5.54 1.30 6.94
C LYS A 23 -6.53 0.77 5.92
N LYS A 24 -7.65 0.22 6.38
CA LYS A 24 -8.79 -0.11 5.52
C LYS A 24 -9.38 1.17 4.95
N LEU A 25 -9.75 1.15 3.67
CA LEU A 25 -10.41 2.29 3.03
C LEU A 25 -11.90 2.29 3.38
N THR A 26 -12.47 3.48 3.59
CA THR A 26 -13.85 3.62 4.08
C THR A 26 -14.90 3.23 3.04
N SER A 27 -14.63 3.48 1.75
CA SER A 27 -15.57 3.24 0.64
C SER A 27 -14.96 2.36 -0.46
N HIS A 28 -13.97 1.53 -0.11
CA HIS A 28 -13.30 0.64 -1.04
C HIS A 28 -12.94 -0.68 -0.31
N PRO A 29 -13.06 -1.85 -0.95
CA PRO A 29 -12.77 -3.14 -0.30
C PRO A 29 -11.28 -3.34 0.05
N GLY A 30 -10.42 -2.44 -0.42
CA GLY A 30 -8.98 -2.51 -0.23
C GLY A 30 -8.45 -1.76 0.98
N TYR A 31 -7.14 -1.81 1.08
CA TYR A 31 -6.32 -1.26 2.14
C TYR A 31 -5.32 -0.28 1.55
N ARG A 32 -4.85 0.65 2.38
CA ARG A 32 -3.80 1.61 2.04
C ARG A 32 -2.60 1.42 2.95
N LEU A 33 -1.45 1.09 2.37
CA LEU A 33 -0.15 1.13 3.03
C LEU A 33 0.54 2.46 2.73
N ARG A 34 1.09 3.12 3.75
CA ARG A 34 1.92 4.33 3.59
C ARG A 34 3.40 4.01 3.80
N VAL A 35 4.23 4.35 2.81
CA VAL A 35 5.70 4.22 2.86
C VAL A 35 6.33 5.58 2.62
N GLY A 36 6.55 6.33 3.70
CA GLY A 36 6.99 7.74 3.60
C GLY A 36 5.93 8.59 2.88
N ASP A 37 6.28 9.08 1.70
CA ASP A 37 5.38 9.86 0.84
C ASP A 37 4.51 9.00 -0.09
N TRP A 38 4.79 7.71 -0.22
CA TRP A 38 4.13 6.82 -1.17
C TRP A 38 2.89 6.16 -0.55
N ARG A 39 1.88 5.89 -1.39
CA ARG A 39 0.63 5.23 -1.00
C ARG A 39 0.37 4.02 -1.89
N VAL A 40 0.42 2.84 -1.30
CA VAL A 40 0.06 1.59 -2.00
C VAL A 40 -1.37 1.24 -1.64
N ILE A 41 -2.23 1.03 -2.63
CA ILE A 41 -3.57 0.47 -2.44
C ILE A 41 -3.50 -1.01 -2.78
N TYR A 42 -4.16 -1.86 -2.02
CA TYR A 42 -4.17 -3.29 -2.33
C TYR A 42 -5.44 -3.96 -1.86
N LEU A 43 -5.74 -5.08 -2.49
CA LEU A 43 -6.87 -5.95 -2.19
C LEU A 43 -6.31 -7.27 -1.70
N VAL A 44 -6.96 -7.84 -0.69
CA VAL A 44 -6.67 -9.21 -0.25
C VAL A 44 -7.87 -10.06 -0.68
N GLN A 45 -7.62 -11.00 -1.60
CA GLN A 45 -8.64 -11.89 -2.14
C GLN A 45 -8.32 -13.32 -1.77
N LYS A 46 -9.03 -13.87 -0.76
CA LYS A 46 -8.79 -15.21 -0.22
C LYS A 46 -7.31 -15.37 0.17
N ASP A 47 -6.56 -16.19 -0.57
CA ASP A 47 -5.14 -16.48 -0.33
C ASP A 47 -4.20 -15.69 -1.24
N THR A 48 -4.75 -14.82 -2.10
CA THR A 48 -3.98 -14.01 -3.05
C THR A 48 -4.02 -12.54 -2.66
N VAL A 49 -2.85 -11.94 -2.51
CA VAL A 49 -2.70 -10.50 -2.30
C VAL A 49 -2.59 -9.84 -3.67
N VAL A 50 -3.63 -9.11 -4.08
CA VAL A 50 -3.63 -8.36 -5.34
C VAL A 50 -3.26 -6.92 -5.03
N ILE A 51 -2.01 -6.56 -5.33
CA ILE A 51 -1.45 -5.23 -5.04
C ILE A 51 -1.67 -4.32 -6.24
N TYR A 52 -2.46 -3.25 -6.08
CA TYR A 52 -2.65 -2.21 -7.08
C TYR A 52 -1.90 -0.95 -6.64
N VAL A 53 -0.68 -0.75 -7.13
CA VAL A 53 0.07 0.48 -6.82
C VAL A 53 -0.59 1.65 -7.56
N VAL A 54 -1.56 2.30 -6.91
CA VAL A 54 -2.40 3.36 -7.51
C VAL A 54 -1.63 4.67 -7.65
N ASP A 55 -0.73 5.01 -6.74
CA ASP A 55 -0.05 6.30 -6.83
C ASP A 55 1.32 6.35 -6.13
N ILE A 56 2.27 6.93 -6.85
CA ILE A 56 3.67 7.15 -6.46
C ILE A 56 3.91 8.65 -6.19
N ALA A 57 2.87 9.45 -6.03
CA ALA A 57 3.03 10.87 -5.79
C ALA A 57 3.71 11.18 -4.45
N GLN A 58 4.80 11.95 -4.51
CA GLN A 58 5.16 12.81 -3.38
C GLN A 58 3.94 13.69 -3.06
N ARG A 59 3.68 13.95 -1.76
CA ARG A 59 2.45 14.56 -1.22
C ARG A 59 1.95 15.85 -1.92
N LYS A 60 2.72 16.44 -2.84
CA LYS A 60 2.40 17.62 -3.64
C LYS A 60 1.63 17.40 -4.95
N GLU A 61 1.53 16.19 -5.51
CA GLU A 61 0.97 16.04 -6.88
C GLU A 61 -0.42 15.40 -7.00
N VAL A 62 -1.01 14.85 -5.93
CA VAL A 62 -2.33 14.16 -6.00
C VAL A 62 -3.54 15.11 -6.02
N TYR A 63 -3.34 16.41 -5.86
CA TYR A 63 -4.40 17.42 -5.90
C TYR A 63 -4.22 18.42 -7.06
N ARG A 64 -3.89 17.92 -8.24
CA ARG A 64 -4.05 18.65 -9.51
C ARG A 64 -4.89 17.85 -10.49
#